data_AF-A0A6B1DGU3-F1
#
_entry.id   AF-A0A6B1DGU3-F1
#
_cell.length_a   1.000
_cell.length_b   1.000
_cell.length_c   1.000
_cell.angle_alpha   90.00
_cell.angle_beta   90.00
_cell.angle_gamma   90.00
#
_symmetry.space_group_name_H-M   'P 1'
#
loop_
_entity.id
_entity.type
_entity.pdbx_description
1 polymer ?
#
loop_
_entity_poly.entity_id
_entity_poly.type
_entity_poly.pdbx_seq_one_letter_code
_entity_poly.pdbx_strand_id
1 'polypeptide(L)'
;MTSLYARRARRGAAVVAALLLAAAWPATEHAAQSVTLVEVGEIPGPANLVRVRDGIGYVAGGHNFTIHDLSDPANPVAQGAHAFPQEIWGFRLAGDRAYVGANFFGLGIVDISDPDNPTLLSQHQTLGQAKIGASASGKVGIIDHMEGFVLVDVSDEMAPAGIGSYFLDGYARDVVTAGTIAYATDSPSGLYVFDLARPGVPEPVGIVHAPAAPRDIEVSVGTGGRRTLIVGAGGGNLQVYDVSDPVAPAKLASFETPGRAVNVSLDGHLAYVADTEQGVQVVDLSDPANPVAAGAFGTLRPARDVAAHDGLVLVVVGDSEREGEDRHVLILERR
;
A
#
# COMPACT_ATOMS: atom_id res chain seq x y z
N MET A 1 -78.19 29.66 -10.95
CA MET A 1 -78.52 28.47 -11.78
C MET A 1 -77.21 28.08 -12.45
N THR A 2 -76.55 26.95 -12.23
CA THR A 2 -76.89 25.72 -11.52
C THR A 2 -75.57 25.04 -11.14
N SER A 3 -75.53 24.53 -9.91
CA SER A 3 -74.60 23.55 -9.32
C SER A 3 -74.03 22.51 -10.30
N LEU A 4 -72.72 22.19 -10.20
CA LEU A 4 -72.27 20.80 -10.20
C LEU A 4 -70.93 20.62 -9.47
N TYR A 5 -71.05 19.93 -8.34
CA TYR A 5 -70.01 19.33 -7.51
C TYR A 5 -69.07 18.43 -8.30
N ALA A 6 -67.76 18.58 -8.12
CA ALA A 6 -66.80 17.50 -8.31
C ALA A 6 -65.70 17.60 -7.25
N ARG A 7 -65.85 16.78 -6.19
CA ARG A 7 -64.82 16.47 -5.20
C ARG A 7 -63.63 15.80 -5.90
N ARG A 8 -62.40 16.26 -5.65
CA ARG A 8 -61.24 15.35 -5.59
C ARG A 8 -60.06 15.94 -4.78
N ALA A 9 -59.84 15.28 -3.64
CA ALA A 9 -58.59 15.00 -2.93
C ALA A 9 -57.54 16.11 -2.77
N ARG A 10 -57.49 16.68 -1.55
CA ARG A 10 -56.26 17.23 -0.97
C ARG A 10 -55.23 16.09 -0.82
N ARG A 11 -54.15 16.11 -1.59
CA ARG A 11 -52.93 15.35 -1.25
C ARG A 11 -52.11 16.20 -0.31
N GLY A 12 -52.07 15.81 0.96
CA GLY A 12 -51.14 16.37 1.93
C GLY A 12 -49.72 16.00 1.54
N ALA A 13 -48.84 16.99 1.44
CA ALA A 13 -47.41 16.76 1.37
C ALA A 13 -46.94 16.37 2.78
N ALA A 14 -46.72 15.07 3.00
CA ALA A 14 -45.97 14.60 4.14
C ALA A 14 -44.48 14.73 3.81
N VAL A 15 -43.83 15.74 4.35
CA VAL A 15 -42.36 15.81 4.40
C VAL A 15 -41.92 14.76 5.41
N VAL A 16 -41.43 13.62 4.92
CA VAL A 16 -40.74 12.64 5.75
C VAL A 16 -39.34 13.18 5.98
N ALA A 17 -39.12 13.81 7.12
CA ALA A 17 -37.78 14.09 7.60
C ALA A 17 -37.13 12.74 7.96
N ALA A 18 -36.20 12.27 7.12
CA ALA A 18 -35.35 11.15 7.46
C ALA A 18 -34.38 11.59 8.58
N LEU A 19 -34.67 11.19 9.81
CA LEU A 19 -33.74 11.25 10.92
C LEU A 19 -32.62 10.23 10.64
N LEU A 20 -31.47 10.70 10.20
CA LEU A 20 -30.23 9.94 10.26
C LEU A 20 -29.88 9.76 11.75
N LEU A 21 -30.27 8.62 12.31
CA LEU A 21 -29.71 8.14 13.56
C LEU A 21 -28.25 7.77 13.28
N ALA A 22 -27.34 8.71 13.52
CA ALA A 22 -25.96 8.37 13.77
C ALA A 22 -25.95 7.48 15.02
N ALA A 23 -25.74 6.19 14.84
CA ALA A 23 -25.45 5.30 15.94
C ALA A 23 -24.10 5.72 16.52
N ALA A 24 -24.13 6.56 17.57
CA ALA A 24 -22.98 6.81 18.41
C ALA A 24 -22.66 5.49 19.13
N TRP A 25 -21.67 4.76 18.61
CA TRP A 25 -21.11 3.63 19.33
C TRP A 25 -20.42 4.16 20.59
N PRO A 26 -20.55 3.48 21.75
CA PRO A 26 -19.75 3.84 22.91
C PRO A 26 -18.27 3.72 22.52
N ALA A 27 -17.53 4.81 22.63
CA ALA A 27 -16.08 4.80 22.60
C ALA A 27 -15.62 3.95 23.79
N THR A 28 -15.37 2.66 23.57
CA THR A 28 -14.54 1.89 24.47
C THR A 28 -13.14 2.48 24.37
N GLU A 29 -12.65 3.11 25.45
CA GLU A 29 -11.22 3.39 25.62
C GLU A 29 -10.47 2.07 25.48
N HIS A 30 -10.02 1.76 24.27
CA HIS A 30 -8.99 0.74 24.06
C HIS A 30 -7.71 1.36 24.59
N ALA A 31 -7.24 0.90 25.75
CA ALA A 31 -5.88 1.17 26.16
C ALA A 31 -4.97 0.56 25.08
N ALA A 32 -4.25 1.41 24.34
CA ALA A 32 -3.33 0.97 23.32
C ALA A 32 -2.39 -0.09 23.90
N GLN A 33 -2.31 -1.25 23.26
CA GLN A 33 -1.34 -2.25 23.66
C GLN A 33 0.05 -1.67 23.38
N SER A 34 0.89 -1.53 24.41
CA SER A 34 2.25 -1.03 24.21
C SER A 34 3.06 -2.05 23.44
N VAL A 35 3.60 -1.64 22.30
CA VAL A 35 4.45 -2.46 21.42
C VAL A 35 5.91 -2.12 21.69
N THR A 36 6.71 -3.14 22.00
CA THR A 36 8.16 -3.00 22.11
C THR A 36 8.82 -3.64 20.90
N LEU A 37 9.76 -2.91 20.28
CA LEU A 37 10.61 -3.43 19.21
C LEU A 37 12.02 -3.60 19.73
N VAL A 38 12.65 -4.72 19.36
CA VAL A 38 14.03 -5.04 19.71
C VAL A 38 14.79 -5.39 18.44
N GLU A 39 15.92 -4.74 18.22
CA GLU A 39 16.84 -5.09 17.14
C GLU A 39 17.50 -6.43 17.43
N VAL A 40 17.45 -7.34 16.46
CA VAL A 40 17.96 -8.71 16.59
C VAL A 40 19.01 -9.06 15.53
N GLY A 41 19.04 -8.35 14.40
CA GLY A 41 20.00 -8.60 13.33
C GLY A 41 19.97 -7.52 12.25
N GLU A 42 20.74 -7.73 11.19
CA GLU A 42 20.83 -6.83 10.05
C GLU A 42 21.07 -7.58 8.74
N ILE A 43 20.60 -7.01 7.62
CA ILE A 43 20.98 -7.44 6.27
C ILE A 43 21.86 -6.34 5.68
N PRO A 44 23.11 -6.67 5.26
CA PRO A 44 24.01 -5.68 4.70
C PRO A 44 23.48 -5.09 3.38
N GLY A 45 23.85 -3.84 3.12
CA GLY A 45 23.46 -3.10 1.93
C GLY A 45 24.13 -3.54 0.63
N PRO A 46 23.72 -2.95 -0.51
CA PRO A 46 22.74 -1.86 -0.62
C PRO A 46 21.28 -2.33 -0.51
N ALA A 47 20.45 -1.60 0.24
CA ALA A 47 19.03 -1.89 0.40
C ALA A 47 18.18 -0.61 0.30
N ASN A 48 17.24 -0.56 -0.65
CA ASN A 48 16.32 0.58 -0.82
C ASN A 48 14.90 0.25 -0.41
N LEU A 49 14.48 -1.00 -0.63
CA LEU A 49 13.11 -1.47 -0.46
C LEU A 49 13.12 -2.85 0.20
N VAL A 50 12.18 -3.09 1.10
CA VAL A 50 12.05 -4.36 1.82
C VAL A 50 10.61 -4.86 1.82
N ARG A 51 10.42 -6.18 1.67
CA ARG A 51 9.16 -6.86 1.98
C ARG A 51 9.49 -8.10 2.79
N VAL A 52 8.56 -8.54 3.63
CA VAL A 52 8.74 -9.74 4.45
C VAL A 52 7.46 -10.56 4.44
N ARG A 53 7.60 -11.87 4.30
CA ARG A 53 6.49 -12.83 4.37
C ARG A 53 7.02 -14.18 4.79
N ASP A 54 6.34 -14.83 5.73
CA ASP A 54 6.65 -16.21 6.17
C ASP A 54 8.13 -16.45 6.54
N GLY A 55 8.76 -15.47 7.20
CA GLY A 55 10.18 -15.57 7.57
C GLY A 55 11.15 -15.42 6.41
N ILE A 56 10.70 -14.95 5.24
CA ILE A 56 11.56 -14.64 4.08
C ILE A 56 11.59 -13.12 3.88
N GLY A 57 12.80 -12.57 3.78
CA GLY A 57 13.05 -11.16 3.47
C GLY A 57 13.36 -10.97 1.99
N TYR A 58 12.65 -10.04 1.35
CA TYR A 58 12.88 -9.63 -0.03
C TYR A 58 13.44 -8.22 -0.02
N VAL A 59 14.63 -8.03 -0.57
CA VAL A 59 15.36 -6.76 -0.51
C VAL A 59 15.72 -6.33 -1.94
N ALA A 60 15.31 -5.12 -2.31
CA ALA A 60 15.75 -4.50 -3.56
C ALA A 60 16.68 -3.32 -3.27
N GLY A 61 17.80 -3.24 -3.98
CA GLY A 61 18.78 -2.17 -3.89
C GLY A 61 19.41 -1.90 -5.26
N GLY A 62 19.21 -0.69 -5.79
CA GLY A 62 19.62 -0.33 -7.14
C GLY A 62 19.04 -1.28 -8.19
N HIS A 63 19.90 -2.11 -8.79
CA HIS A 63 19.51 -3.08 -9.81
C HIS A 63 19.20 -4.48 -9.26
N ASN A 64 19.51 -4.74 -7.99
CA ASN A 64 19.50 -6.08 -7.43
C ASN A 64 18.23 -6.33 -6.63
N PHE A 65 17.57 -7.45 -6.91
CA PHE A 65 16.53 -8.05 -6.08
C PHE A 65 17.12 -9.28 -5.41
N THR A 66 17.07 -9.36 -4.08
CA THR A 66 17.68 -10.44 -3.29
C THR A 66 16.68 -11.02 -2.30
N ILE A 67 16.83 -12.30 -2.01
CA ILE A 67 15.98 -13.06 -1.09
C ILE A 67 16.86 -13.57 0.05
N HIS A 68 16.37 -13.45 1.28
CA HIS A 68 17.07 -13.83 2.49
C HIS A 68 16.15 -14.70 3.36
N ASP A 69 16.67 -15.82 3.84
CA ASP A 69 16.05 -16.65 4.87
C ASP A 69 16.23 -15.96 6.23
N LEU A 70 15.11 -15.68 6.89
CA LEU A 70 15.03 -15.03 8.20
C LEU A 70 14.43 -15.97 9.26
N SER A 71 14.54 -17.29 9.08
CA SER A 71 14.17 -18.30 10.08
C SER A 71 14.95 -18.15 11.39
N ASP A 72 16.18 -17.64 11.31
CA ASP A 72 16.93 -17.05 12.42
C ASP A 72 17.19 -15.56 12.12
N PRO A 73 16.33 -14.65 12.59
CA PRO A 73 16.46 -13.20 12.37
C PRO A 73 17.78 -12.60 12.85
N ALA A 74 18.49 -13.26 13.78
CA ALA A 74 19.79 -12.81 14.25
C ALA A 74 20.93 -13.22 13.31
N ASN A 75 20.71 -14.18 12.42
CA ASN A 75 21.69 -14.68 11.45
C ASN A 75 21.02 -14.87 10.07
N PRO A 76 20.60 -13.78 9.40
CA PRO A 76 19.95 -13.87 8.11
C PRO A 76 20.86 -14.49 7.05
N VAL A 77 20.31 -15.37 6.22
CA VAL A 77 21.06 -16.09 5.18
C VAL A 77 20.59 -15.64 3.80
N ALA A 78 21.50 -15.07 3.01
CA ALA A 78 21.21 -14.76 1.61
C ALA A 78 21.01 -16.06 0.81
N GLN A 79 19.90 -16.13 0.06
CA GLN A 79 19.49 -17.29 -0.74
C GLN A 79 19.70 -17.01 -2.23
N GLY A 80 18.67 -16.46 -2.89
CA GLY A 80 18.68 -16.16 -4.31
C GLY A 80 18.76 -14.66 -4.62
N ALA A 81 19.11 -14.35 -5.86
CA ALA A 81 19.15 -12.99 -6.36
C ALA A 81 18.81 -12.91 -7.85
N HIS A 82 18.23 -11.79 -8.27
CA HIS A 82 18.00 -11.44 -9.66
C HIS A 82 18.41 -9.98 -9.91
N ALA A 83 19.18 -9.74 -10.97
CA ALA A 83 19.61 -8.39 -11.34
C ALA A 83 18.79 -7.89 -12.54
N PHE A 84 18.26 -6.68 -12.41
CA PHE A 84 17.51 -5.99 -13.46
C PHE A 84 18.43 -5.11 -14.30
N PRO A 85 18.16 -4.96 -15.61
CA PRO A 85 18.93 -4.07 -16.48
C PRO A 85 18.72 -2.59 -16.16
N GLN A 86 17.70 -2.25 -15.36
CA GLN A 86 17.38 -0.91 -14.90
C GLN A 86 17.18 -0.92 -13.38
N GLU A 87 17.26 0.26 -12.77
CA GLU A 87 17.03 0.46 -11.34
C GLU A 87 15.60 0.05 -10.96
N ILE A 88 15.48 -0.69 -9.86
CA ILE A 88 14.21 -1.10 -9.26
C ILE A 88 13.69 0.06 -8.42
N TRP A 89 12.49 0.53 -8.73
CA TRP A 89 11.86 1.64 -8.01
C TRP A 89 10.79 1.20 -7.01
N GLY A 90 10.33 -0.04 -7.12
CA GLY A 90 9.24 -0.57 -6.31
C GLY A 90 8.92 -2.01 -6.67
N PHE A 91 8.45 -2.77 -5.70
CA PHE A 91 7.90 -4.10 -5.96
C PHE A 91 6.80 -4.47 -4.97
N ARG A 92 5.87 -5.32 -5.40
CA ARG A 92 4.89 -5.97 -4.52
C ARG A 92 4.89 -7.47 -4.73
N LEU A 93 4.55 -8.19 -3.67
CA LEU A 93 4.43 -9.63 -3.66
C LEU A 93 2.96 -10.04 -3.82
N ALA A 94 2.69 -11.05 -4.63
CA ALA A 94 1.38 -11.70 -4.66
C ALA A 94 1.55 -13.19 -4.96
N GLY A 95 1.22 -14.05 -3.99
CA GLY A 95 1.53 -15.48 -4.06
C GLY A 95 3.02 -15.70 -4.33
N ASP A 96 3.33 -16.53 -5.31
CA ASP A 96 4.71 -16.88 -5.68
C ASP A 96 5.33 -15.92 -6.71
N ARG A 97 4.86 -14.67 -6.74
CA ARG A 97 5.32 -13.65 -7.68
C ARG A 97 5.78 -12.38 -6.97
N ALA A 98 6.83 -11.78 -7.51
CA ALA A 98 7.16 -10.37 -7.30
C ALA A 98 6.90 -9.59 -8.60
N TYR A 99 6.12 -8.51 -8.49
CA TYR A 99 5.80 -7.57 -9.56
C TYR A 99 6.67 -6.33 -9.38
N VAL A 100 7.72 -6.23 -10.18
CA VAL A 100 8.82 -5.27 -9.99
C VAL A 100 8.72 -4.16 -11.02
N GLY A 101 8.55 -2.91 -10.58
CA GLY A 101 8.68 -1.74 -11.43
C GLY A 101 10.15 -1.33 -11.51
N ALA A 102 10.70 -1.33 -12.73
CA ALA A 102 12.11 -1.07 -12.96
C ALA A 102 12.35 0.00 -14.04
N ASN A 103 11.91 1.24 -13.77
CA ASN A 103 12.20 2.39 -14.64
C ASN A 103 11.79 2.09 -16.10
N PHE A 104 12.62 2.39 -17.11
CA PHE A 104 12.33 2.13 -18.53
C PHE A 104 12.33 0.64 -18.93
N PHE A 105 12.68 -0.28 -18.03
CA PHE A 105 12.41 -1.70 -18.24
C PHE A 105 10.90 -1.99 -18.17
N GLY A 106 10.12 -1.15 -17.49
CA GLY A 106 8.70 -1.41 -17.28
C GLY A 106 8.48 -2.37 -16.10
N LEU A 107 7.47 -3.23 -16.22
CA LEU A 107 7.12 -4.22 -15.20
C LEU A 107 7.86 -5.55 -15.47
N GLY A 108 8.64 -6.02 -14.52
CA GLY A 108 9.12 -7.41 -14.47
C GLY A 108 8.22 -8.30 -13.61
N ILE A 109 7.99 -9.53 -14.06
CA ILE A 109 7.30 -10.57 -13.30
C ILE A 109 8.32 -11.63 -12.91
N VAL A 110 8.65 -11.72 -11.62
CA VAL A 110 9.64 -12.65 -11.09
C VAL A 110 8.93 -13.77 -10.34
N ASP A 111 9.22 -15.01 -10.71
CA ASP A 111 8.87 -16.19 -9.93
C ASP A 111 9.77 -16.28 -8.69
N ILE A 112 9.16 -16.35 -7.53
CA ILE A 112 9.81 -16.45 -6.22
C ILE A 112 9.32 -17.68 -5.43
N SER A 113 8.75 -18.68 -6.11
CA SER A 113 8.35 -19.96 -5.50
C SER A 113 9.53 -20.75 -4.95
N ASP A 114 10.69 -20.62 -5.60
CA ASP A 114 11.98 -21.11 -5.13
C ASP A 114 12.85 -19.92 -4.67
N PRO A 115 12.99 -19.68 -3.35
CA PRO A 115 13.74 -18.53 -2.85
C PRO A 115 15.25 -18.61 -3.15
N ASP A 116 15.79 -19.80 -3.45
CA ASP A 116 17.19 -19.98 -3.84
C ASP A 116 17.42 -19.60 -5.32
N ASN A 117 16.35 -19.61 -6.14
CA ASN A 117 16.43 -19.35 -7.57
C ASN A 117 15.28 -18.48 -8.10
N PRO A 118 15.24 -17.18 -7.73
CA PRO A 118 14.24 -16.26 -8.28
C PRO A 118 14.48 -16.03 -9.79
N THR A 119 13.46 -16.27 -10.60
CA THR A 119 13.58 -16.19 -12.07
C THR A 119 12.61 -15.18 -12.67
N LEU A 120 13.12 -14.27 -13.50
CA LEU A 120 12.28 -13.41 -14.34
C LEU A 120 11.54 -14.26 -15.38
N LEU A 121 10.21 -14.30 -15.28
CA LEU A 121 9.33 -15.00 -16.23
C LEU A 121 9.16 -14.20 -17.51
N SER A 122 8.83 -12.91 -17.36
CA SER A 122 8.57 -12.00 -18.47
C SER A 122 8.66 -10.54 -18.05
N GLN A 123 8.45 -9.67 -19.04
CA GLN A 123 8.44 -8.22 -18.90
C GLN A 123 7.24 -7.66 -19.66
N HIS A 124 6.65 -6.58 -19.12
CA HIS A 124 5.81 -5.67 -19.89
C HIS A 124 6.50 -4.30 -19.95
N GLN A 125 6.96 -3.91 -21.14
CA GLN A 125 7.53 -2.59 -21.34
C GLN A 125 6.42 -1.54 -21.38
N THR A 126 6.44 -0.62 -20.42
CA THR A 126 5.62 0.60 -20.45
C THR A 126 6.28 1.65 -21.35
N LEU A 127 5.54 2.67 -21.76
CA LEU A 127 6.06 3.80 -22.54
C LEU A 127 6.87 4.77 -21.67
N GLY A 128 6.72 4.71 -20.36
CA GLY A 128 7.40 5.56 -19.39
C GLY A 128 8.31 4.83 -18.42
N GLN A 129 8.33 5.31 -17.18
CA GLN A 129 9.15 4.77 -16.11
C GLN A 129 8.23 4.08 -15.11
N ALA A 130 8.18 2.75 -15.17
CA ALA A 130 7.38 1.95 -14.25
C ALA A 130 8.01 1.98 -12.86
N LYS A 131 7.20 2.35 -11.88
CA LYS A 131 7.60 2.46 -10.48
C LYS A 131 7.28 1.21 -9.69
N ILE A 132 6.04 0.73 -9.77
CA ILE A 132 5.56 -0.40 -8.97
C ILE A 132 4.30 -1.00 -9.61
N GLY A 133 4.07 -2.30 -9.42
CA GLY A 133 2.86 -2.99 -9.88
C GLY A 133 2.18 -3.78 -8.76
N ALA A 134 0.84 -3.78 -8.76
CA ALA A 134 0.02 -4.59 -7.88
C ALA A 134 -0.91 -5.49 -8.70
N SER A 135 -0.91 -6.79 -8.40
CA SER A 135 -1.70 -7.77 -9.14
C SER A 135 -3.02 -8.10 -8.46
N ALA A 136 -4.04 -8.39 -9.27
CA ALA A 136 -5.22 -9.10 -8.84
C ALA A 136 -5.90 -9.77 -10.04
N SER A 137 -6.39 -11.00 -9.83
CA SER A 137 -7.26 -11.71 -10.78
C SER A 137 -6.72 -11.77 -12.22
N GLY A 138 -5.42 -12.06 -12.37
CA GLY A 138 -4.78 -12.16 -13.69
C GLY A 138 -4.53 -10.80 -14.36
N LYS A 139 -4.57 -9.70 -13.61
CA LYS A 139 -4.21 -8.36 -14.10
C LYS A 139 -3.24 -7.69 -13.14
N VAL A 140 -2.50 -6.72 -13.65
CA VAL A 140 -1.64 -5.84 -12.86
C VAL A 140 -1.99 -4.39 -13.17
N GLY A 141 -2.23 -3.62 -12.12
CA GLY A 141 -2.19 -2.16 -12.17
C GLY A 141 -0.77 -1.70 -11.89
N ILE A 142 -0.20 -0.90 -12.80
CA ILE A 142 1.16 -0.37 -12.72
C ILE A 142 1.09 1.13 -12.54
N ILE A 143 1.91 1.66 -11.65
CA ILE A 143 2.18 3.09 -11.57
C ILE A 143 3.38 3.41 -12.44
N ASP A 144 3.16 4.26 -13.43
CA ASP A 144 4.17 4.74 -14.38
C ASP A 144 4.21 6.28 -14.37
N HIS A 145 5.41 6.86 -14.34
CA HIS A 145 5.59 8.31 -14.25
C HIS A 145 5.11 9.10 -15.48
N MET A 146 5.01 8.47 -16.65
CA MET A 146 4.60 9.15 -17.90
C MET A 146 3.20 8.74 -18.33
N GLU A 147 2.76 7.53 -17.99
CA GLU A 147 1.44 7.00 -18.39
C GLU A 147 0.38 7.07 -17.29
N GLY A 148 0.77 7.29 -16.03
CA GLY A 148 -0.14 7.27 -14.88
C GLY A 148 -0.41 5.85 -14.42
N PHE A 149 -1.67 5.41 -14.49
CA PHE A 149 -2.07 4.05 -14.15
C PHE A 149 -2.14 3.19 -15.43
N VAL A 150 -1.24 2.21 -15.57
CA VAL A 150 -1.24 1.27 -16.71
C VAL A 150 -1.85 -0.05 -16.28
N LEU A 151 -2.80 -0.56 -17.06
CA LEU A 151 -3.45 -1.84 -16.83
C LEU A 151 -2.92 -2.89 -17.81
N VAL A 152 -2.47 -4.02 -17.27
CA VAL A 152 -1.90 -5.14 -18.03
C VAL A 152 -2.61 -6.43 -17.66
N ASP A 153 -2.96 -7.23 -18.67
CA ASP A 153 -3.39 -8.62 -18.52
C ASP A 153 -2.15 -9.51 -18.32
N VAL A 154 -2.13 -10.26 -17.23
CA VAL A 154 -1.07 -11.21 -16.86
C VAL A 154 -1.65 -12.60 -16.60
N SER A 155 -2.81 -12.92 -17.18
CA SER A 155 -3.41 -14.26 -17.11
C SER A 155 -2.48 -15.32 -17.72
N ASP A 156 -1.68 -14.93 -18.72
CA ASP A 156 -0.46 -15.61 -19.12
C ASP A 156 0.75 -14.76 -18.66
N GLU A 157 1.38 -15.17 -17.57
CA GLU A 157 2.52 -14.48 -16.98
C GLU A 157 3.77 -14.54 -17.86
N MET A 158 3.81 -15.39 -18.90
CA MET A 158 4.91 -15.43 -19.87
C MET A 158 4.69 -14.47 -21.04
N ALA A 159 3.46 -13.98 -21.23
CA ALA A 159 3.10 -13.07 -22.31
C ALA A 159 2.13 -11.96 -21.85
N PRO A 160 2.56 -11.03 -20.96
CA PRO A 160 1.73 -9.93 -20.51
C PRO A 160 1.23 -9.04 -21.66
N ALA A 161 -0.06 -8.72 -21.66
CA ALA A 161 -0.70 -7.91 -22.70
C ALA A 161 -1.22 -6.60 -22.13
N GLY A 162 -0.76 -5.47 -22.68
CA GLY A 162 -1.25 -4.14 -22.28
C GLY A 162 -2.72 -3.97 -22.65
N ILE A 163 -3.54 -3.56 -21.68
CA ILE A 163 -4.97 -3.27 -21.89
C ILE A 163 -5.15 -1.78 -22.20
N GLY A 164 -4.46 -0.91 -21.48
CA GLY A 164 -4.53 0.55 -21.66
C GLY A 164 -4.02 1.29 -20.43
N SER A 165 -4.04 2.62 -20.49
CA SER A 165 -3.60 3.48 -19.40
C SER A 165 -4.58 4.62 -19.13
N TYR A 166 -4.55 5.11 -17.90
CA TYR A 166 -5.27 6.30 -17.45
C TYR A 166 -4.26 7.30 -16.91
N PHE A 167 -4.23 8.48 -17.51
CA PHE A 167 -3.36 9.56 -17.06
C PHE A 167 -3.85 10.10 -15.72
N LEU A 168 -3.00 10.04 -14.70
CA LEU A 168 -3.27 10.60 -13.39
C LEU A 168 -2.87 12.08 -13.40
N ASP A 169 -3.69 12.95 -12.80
CA ASP A 169 -3.53 14.41 -12.90
C ASP A 169 -2.22 14.96 -12.29
N GLY A 170 -1.51 14.18 -11.48
CA GLY A 170 -0.30 14.58 -10.77
C GLY A 170 0.84 13.58 -10.89
N TYR A 171 1.59 13.43 -9.80
CA TYR A 171 2.65 12.46 -9.67
C TYR A 171 2.11 11.17 -9.07
N ALA A 172 1.91 10.16 -9.91
CA ALA A 172 1.56 8.82 -9.51
C ALA A 172 2.64 8.23 -8.58
N ARG A 173 2.25 7.65 -7.44
CA ARG A 173 3.21 7.22 -6.42
C ARG A 173 3.16 5.75 -6.07
N ASP A 174 1.98 5.18 -5.88
CA ASP A 174 1.87 3.81 -5.39
C ASP A 174 0.51 3.20 -5.77
N VAL A 175 0.43 1.87 -5.76
CA VAL A 175 -0.78 1.11 -6.05
C VAL A 175 -0.83 -0.15 -5.18
N VAL A 176 -2.01 -0.45 -4.62
CA VAL A 176 -2.33 -1.72 -3.94
C VAL A 176 -3.62 -2.32 -4.47
N THR A 177 -3.85 -3.60 -4.20
CA THR A 177 -5.08 -4.30 -4.59
C THR A 177 -5.80 -4.91 -3.40
N ALA A 178 -7.14 -4.82 -3.39
CA ALA A 178 -8.03 -5.54 -2.48
C ALA A 178 -9.11 -6.24 -3.30
N GLY A 179 -9.06 -7.57 -3.36
CA GLY A 179 -9.89 -8.32 -4.32
C GLY A 179 -9.58 -7.86 -5.74
N THR A 180 -10.61 -7.52 -6.53
CA THR A 180 -10.45 -7.02 -7.91
C THR A 180 -10.24 -5.51 -7.99
N ILE A 181 -10.18 -4.80 -6.86
CA ILE A 181 -10.08 -3.34 -6.84
C ILE A 181 -8.63 -2.93 -6.64
N ALA A 182 -8.14 -2.02 -7.49
CA ALA A 182 -6.85 -1.35 -7.30
C ALA A 182 -7.07 0.06 -6.77
N TYR A 183 -6.21 0.46 -5.84
CA TYR A 183 -6.17 1.79 -5.25
C TYR A 183 -4.82 2.41 -5.60
N ALA A 184 -4.82 3.55 -6.28
CA ALA A 184 -3.63 4.24 -6.73
C ALA A 184 -3.53 5.63 -6.10
N THR A 185 -2.35 6.03 -5.64
CA THR A 185 -2.12 7.38 -5.13
C THR A 185 -1.51 8.28 -6.18
N ASP A 186 -2.00 9.52 -6.18
CA ASP A 186 -1.50 10.60 -7.03
C ASP A 186 -1.35 11.87 -6.20
N SER A 187 -0.23 12.57 -6.34
CA SER A 187 0.00 13.86 -5.69
C SER A 187 -0.05 14.99 -6.70
N PRO A 188 -0.93 16.00 -6.54
CA PRO A 188 -1.66 16.34 -5.32
C PRO A 188 -3.09 15.77 -5.23
N SER A 189 -3.52 14.96 -6.20
CA SER A 189 -4.96 14.80 -6.49
C SER A 189 -5.69 13.82 -5.58
N GLY A 190 -4.99 12.87 -4.93
CA GLY A 190 -5.54 12.01 -3.88
C GLY A 190 -5.43 10.50 -4.17
N LEU A 191 -6.54 9.77 -3.97
CA LEU A 191 -6.65 8.32 -4.13
C LEU A 191 -7.62 8.00 -5.27
N TYR A 192 -7.14 7.31 -6.29
CA TYR A 192 -7.94 6.80 -7.41
C TYR A 192 -8.28 5.33 -7.17
N VAL A 193 -9.50 4.94 -7.54
CA VAL A 193 -9.98 3.57 -7.39
C VAL A 193 -10.31 3.01 -8.77
N PHE A 194 -9.76 1.84 -9.09
CA PHE A 194 -9.99 1.14 -10.36
C PHE A 194 -10.57 -0.23 -10.10
N ASP A 195 -11.58 -0.62 -10.87
CA ASP A 195 -12.12 -1.98 -10.84
C ASP A 195 -11.45 -2.80 -11.94
N LEU A 196 -10.51 -3.66 -11.56
CA LEU A 196 -9.75 -4.48 -12.50
C LEU A 196 -10.61 -5.56 -13.15
N ALA A 197 -11.81 -5.86 -12.65
CA ALA A 197 -12.71 -6.78 -13.35
C ALA A 197 -13.36 -6.13 -14.58
N ARG A 198 -13.41 -4.79 -14.66
CA ARG A 198 -13.99 -4.10 -15.82
C ARG A 198 -13.14 -4.32 -17.07
N PRO A 199 -13.76 -4.65 -18.22
CA PRO A 199 -13.05 -4.80 -19.46
C PRO A 199 -12.71 -3.44 -20.09
N GLY A 200 -11.65 -3.39 -20.87
CA GLY A 200 -11.23 -2.20 -21.62
C GLY A 200 -10.26 -1.31 -20.85
N VAL A 201 -10.08 -0.10 -21.37
CA VAL A 201 -9.18 0.92 -20.82
C VAL A 201 -9.57 1.22 -19.35
N PRO A 202 -8.60 1.34 -18.43
CA PRO A 202 -8.91 1.63 -17.04
C PRO A 202 -9.54 3.02 -16.90
N GLU A 203 -10.70 3.09 -16.27
CA GLU A 203 -11.36 4.33 -15.86
C GLU A 203 -11.62 4.27 -14.36
N PRO A 204 -11.35 5.33 -13.59
CA PRO A 204 -11.55 5.31 -12.16
C PRO A 204 -13.04 5.18 -11.82
N VAL A 205 -13.35 4.28 -10.90
CA VAL A 205 -14.70 4.04 -10.37
C VAL A 205 -15.00 4.91 -9.14
N GLY A 206 -13.96 5.49 -8.56
CA GLY A 206 -14.01 6.41 -7.43
C GLY A 206 -12.73 7.25 -7.37
N ILE A 207 -12.85 8.47 -6.85
CA ILE A 207 -11.73 9.36 -6.59
C ILE A 207 -11.97 10.02 -5.24
N VAL A 208 -10.98 9.97 -4.35
CA VAL A 208 -10.97 10.74 -3.12
C VAL A 208 -9.93 11.84 -3.25
N HIS A 209 -10.38 13.08 -3.30
CA HIS A 209 -9.47 14.22 -3.25
C HIS A 209 -8.91 14.38 -1.84
N ALA A 210 -7.61 14.11 -1.70
CA ALA A 210 -6.89 14.23 -0.45
C ALA A 210 -5.79 15.28 -0.62
N PRO A 211 -5.94 16.50 -0.04
CA PRO A 211 -4.84 17.43 0.00
C PRO A 211 -3.66 16.75 0.72
N ALA A 212 -2.53 16.65 0.04
CA ALA A 212 -1.38 15.83 0.41
C ALA A 212 -1.69 14.31 0.44
N ALA A 213 -1.88 13.73 -0.74
CA ALA A 213 -1.97 12.29 -0.91
C ALA A 213 -0.78 11.56 -0.28
N PRO A 214 -1.01 10.40 0.38
CA PRO A 214 0.07 9.61 0.94
C PRO A 214 1.08 9.22 -0.15
N ARG A 215 2.34 9.10 0.25
CA ARG A 215 3.43 8.67 -0.63
C ARG A 215 3.34 7.18 -0.93
N ASP A 216 2.97 6.41 0.07
CA ASP A 216 2.93 4.96 0.09
C ASP A 216 1.66 4.52 0.80
N ILE A 217 1.04 3.45 0.32
CA ILE A 217 -0.21 2.90 0.84
C ILE A 217 -0.12 1.40 1.04
N GLU A 218 -0.84 0.93 2.04
CA GLU A 218 -1.08 -0.47 2.33
C GLU A 218 -2.57 -0.74 2.52
N VAL A 219 -2.95 -1.99 2.30
CA VAL A 219 -4.34 -2.43 2.38
C VAL A 219 -4.54 -3.41 3.54
N SER A 220 -5.52 -3.13 4.39
CA SER A 220 -6.01 -4.08 5.38
C SER A 220 -7.33 -4.66 4.87
N VAL A 221 -7.34 -5.95 4.54
CA VAL A 221 -8.55 -6.62 4.04
C VAL A 221 -9.41 -7.06 5.22
N GLY A 222 -10.60 -6.46 5.33
CA GLY A 222 -11.57 -6.84 6.35
C GLY A 222 -12.22 -8.18 6.03
N THR A 223 -12.19 -9.11 6.99
CA THR A 223 -12.97 -10.36 6.94
C THR A 223 -14.01 -10.38 8.06
N GLY A 224 -15.09 -11.15 7.90
CA GLY A 224 -16.11 -11.34 8.95
C GLY A 224 -16.85 -10.07 9.36
N GLY A 225 -17.10 -9.15 8.43
CA GLY A 225 -17.80 -7.87 8.69
C GLY A 225 -16.88 -6.72 9.13
N ARG A 226 -15.57 -6.94 9.18
CA ARG A 226 -14.58 -5.85 9.32
C ARG A 226 -14.46 -5.07 8.00
N ARG A 227 -14.10 -3.78 8.12
CA ARG A 227 -13.91 -2.87 6.99
C ARG A 227 -12.64 -3.22 6.22
N THR A 228 -12.65 -3.00 4.90
CA THR A 228 -11.41 -2.93 4.13
C THR A 228 -10.88 -1.52 4.23
N LEU A 229 -9.60 -1.38 4.56
CA LEU A 229 -8.97 -0.08 4.79
C LEU A 229 -7.80 0.14 3.84
N ILE A 230 -7.62 1.39 3.42
CA ILE A 230 -6.35 1.89 2.90
C ILE A 230 -5.69 2.72 3.98
N VAL A 231 -4.45 2.38 4.30
CA VAL A 231 -3.61 3.10 5.26
C VAL A 231 -2.45 3.67 4.48
N GLY A 232 -2.25 4.98 4.53
CA GLY A 232 -1.22 5.65 3.76
C GLY A 232 -0.33 6.54 4.60
N ALA A 233 0.98 6.50 4.34
CA ALA A 233 1.98 7.36 4.97
C ALA A 233 2.46 8.43 3.98
N GLY A 234 2.53 9.68 4.44
CA GLY A 234 3.11 10.76 3.64
C GLY A 234 3.01 12.13 4.28
N GLY A 235 4.05 12.94 4.16
CA GLY A 235 4.03 14.35 4.56
C GLY A 235 3.83 14.57 6.07
N GLY A 236 4.32 13.65 6.91
CA GLY A 236 4.23 13.74 8.37
C GLY A 236 2.91 13.24 8.97
N ASN A 237 2.09 12.52 8.19
CA ASN A 237 0.89 11.90 8.70
C ASN A 237 0.67 10.49 8.15
N LEU A 238 -0.04 9.70 8.94
CA LEU A 238 -0.75 8.50 8.54
C LEU A 238 -2.20 8.88 8.23
N GLN A 239 -2.76 8.35 7.15
CA GLN A 239 -4.15 8.58 6.74
C GLN A 239 -4.85 7.24 6.60
N VAL A 240 -6.05 7.13 7.15
CA VAL A 240 -6.85 5.90 7.13
C VAL A 240 -8.13 6.16 6.36
N TYR A 241 -8.42 5.32 5.37
CA TYR A 241 -9.61 5.39 4.53
C TYR A 241 -10.40 4.10 4.64
N ASP A 242 -11.71 4.20 4.84
CA ASP A 242 -12.64 3.10 4.61
C ASP A 242 -12.88 2.96 3.11
N VAL A 243 -12.56 1.78 2.58
CA VAL A 243 -12.73 1.44 1.17
C VAL A 243 -13.63 0.23 0.99
N SER A 244 -14.47 -0.06 1.99
CA SER A 244 -15.44 -1.16 1.92
C SER A 244 -16.47 -0.96 0.80
N ASP A 245 -16.77 0.31 0.45
CA ASP A 245 -17.43 0.68 -0.80
C ASP A 245 -16.40 1.31 -1.75
N PRO A 246 -15.98 0.61 -2.83
CA PRO A 246 -14.94 1.10 -3.72
C PRO A 246 -15.36 2.32 -4.56
N VAL A 247 -16.66 2.61 -4.71
CA VAL A 247 -17.11 3.80 -5.44
C VAL A 247 -17.32 5.02 -4.53
N ALA A 248 -17.30 4.82 -3.21
CA ALA A 248 -17.42 5.89 -2.23
C ALA A 248 -16.41 5.73 -1.07
N PRO A 249 -15.10 5.74 -1.33
CA PRO A 249 -14.13 5.64 -0.25
C PRO A 249 -14.17 6.88 0.64
N ALA A 250 -13.99 6.70 1.94
CA ALA A 250 -14.14 7.76 2.92
C ALA A 250 -12.95 7.81 3.88
N LYS A 251 -12.37 9.00 4.06
CA LYS A 251 -11.33 9.19 5.08
C LYS A 251 -11.93 9.04 6.48
N LEU A 252 -11.40 8.11 7.27
CA LEU A 252 -11.79 7.88 8.66
C LEU A 252 -10.99 8.77 9.61
N ALA A 253 -9.66 8.81 9.42
CA ALA A 253 -8.76 9.46 10.36
C ALA A 253 -7.48 9.96 9.70
N SER A 254 -6.81 10.85 10.43
CA SER A 254 -5.40 11.18 10.26
C SER A 254 -4.70 11.08 11.61
N PHE A 255 -3.45 10.62 11.60
CA PHE A 255 -2.60 10.56 12.77
C PHE A 255 -1.27 11.24 12.42
N GLU A 256 -0.90 12.27 13.17
CA GLU A 256 0.36 12.99 12.97
C GLU A 256 1.51 12.16 13.53
N THR A 257 2.56 11.97 12.72
CA THR A 257 3.81 11.36 13.19
C THR A 257 4.78 12.46 13.60
N PRO A 258 5.70 12.20 14.55
CA PRO A 258 6.67 13.21 15.00
C PRO A 258 7.66 13.62 13.91
N GLY A 259 7.89 12.77 12.90
CA GLY A 259 8.81 13.01 11.80
C GLY A 259 8.11 13.18 10.46
N ARG A 260 8.79 12.76 9.39
CA ARG A 260 8.23 12.76 8.03
C ARG A 260 7.92 11.33 7.62
N ALA A 261 6.67 10.90 7.86
CA ALA A 261 6.18 9.60 7.40
C ALA A 261 6.42 9.42 5.89
N VAL A 262 7.11 8.34 5.51
CA VAL A 262 7.45 8.05 4.11
C VAL A 262 6.87 6.75 3.58
N ASN A 263 6.88 5.68 4.37
CA ASN A 263 6.41 4.34 4.00
C ASN A 263 5.70 3.69 5.19
N VAL A 264 4.76 2.78 4.92
CA VAL A 264 3.98 2.08 5.94
C VAL A 264 3.92 0.58 5.62
N SER A 265 3.90 -0.25 6.67
CA SER A 265 3.56 -1.66 6.57
C SER A 265 2.57 -2.05 7.66
N LEU A 266 1.73 -3.04 7.40
CA LEU A 266 0.70 -3.52 8.32
C LEU A 266 1.02 -4.94 8.79
N ASP A 267 0.92 -5.18 10.10
CA ASP A 267 0.85 -6.52 10.69
C ASP A 267 -0.41 -6.58 11.57
N GLY A 268 -1.48 -7.15 11.01
CA GLY A 268 -2.80 -7.13 11.62
C GLY A 268 -3.40 -5.72 11.69
N HIS A 269 -3.66 -5.25 12.92
CA HIS A 269 -4.21 -3.91 13.19
C HIS A 269 -3.11 -2.87 13.50
N LEU A 270 -1.84 -3.26 13.51
CA LEU A 270 -0.73 -2.36 13.76
C LEU A 270 -0.18 -1.84 12.43
N ALA A 271 0.02 -0.53 12.36
CA ALA A 271 0.78 0.12 11.30
C ALA A 271 2.18 0.48 11.79
N TYR A 272 3.18 0.05 11.04
CA TYR A 272 4.59 0.40 11.25
C TYR A 272 4.94 1.45 10.21
N VAL A 273 5.38 2.62 10.65
CA VAL A 273 5.62 3.78 9.80
C VAL A 273 7.09 4.13 9.84
N ALA A 274 7.76 4.09 8.70
CA ALA A 274 9.08 4.68 8.54
C ALA A 274 8.94 6.20 8.58
N ASP A 275 9.49 6.82 9.62
CA ASP A 275 9.28 8.23 9.98
C ASP A 275 10.61 9.02 9.96
N THR A 276 11.45 8.67 8.99
CA THR A 276 12.77 9.28 8.74
C THR A 276 13.63 9.36 9.99
N GLU A 277 14.02 10.55 10.43
CA GLU A 277 14.92 10.80 11.56
C GLU A 277 14.32 10.33 12.91
N GLN A 278 13.01 10.07 12.97
CA GLN A 278 12.34 9.54 14.16
C GLN A 278 12.31 8.00 14.20
N GLY A 279 12.91 7.33 13.22
CA GLY A 279 12.94 5.87 13.14
C GLY A 279 11.60 5.28 12.74
N VAL A 280 11.13 4.28 13.50
CA VAL A 280 9.85 3.60 13.25
C VAL A 280 8.82 4.01 14.29
N GLN A 281 7.64 4.42 13.84
CA GLN A 281 6.47 4.63 14.69
C GLN A 281 5.52 3.44 14.56
N VAL A 282 4.93 3.00 15.67
CA VAL A 282 3.91 1.94 15.68
C VAL A 282 2.58 2.57 16.10
N VAL A 283 1.57 2.43 15.25
CA VAL A 283 0.23 2.98 15.44
C VAL A 283 -0.79 1.84 15.50
N ASP A 284 -1.61 1.81 16.53
CA ASP A 284 -2.71 0.87 16.69
C ASP A 284 -3.95 1.40 15.95
N LEU A 285 -4.45 0.59 15.01
CA LEU A 285 -5.62 0.82 14.18
C LEU A 285 -6.78 -0.13 14.52
N SER A 286 -6.82 -0.67 15.74
CA SER A 286 -7.94 -1.48 16.24
C SER A 286 -9.27 -0.73 16.16
N ASP A 287 -9.24 0.58 16.43
CA ASP A 287 -10.28 1.53 16.00
C ASP A 287 -9.71 2.43 14.90
N PRO A 288 -9.97 2.14 13.61
CA PRO A 288 -9.39 2.90 12.50
C PRO A 288 -9.93 4.33 12.39
N ALA A 289 -11.01 4.68 13.10
CA ALA A 289 -11.49 6.06 13.21
C ALA A 289 -10.78 6.84 14.32
N ASN A 290 -10.11 6.16 15.26
CA ASN A 290 -9.36 6.77 16.36
C ASN A 290 -7.99 6.09 16.53
N PRO A 291 -7.05 6.25 15.56
CA PRO A 291 -5.70 5.71 15.68
C PRO A 291 -4.97 6.22 16.93
N VAL A 292 -4.19 5.36 17.57
CA VAL A 292 -3.41 5.71 18.77
C VAL A 292 -1.96 5.22 18.66
N ALA A 293 -1.03 5.94 19.28
CA ALA A 293 0.36 5.50 19.37
C ALA A 293 0.46 4.21 20.21
N ALA A 294 1.11 3.20 19.66
CA ALA A 294 1.35 1.92 20.33
C ALA A 294 2.81 1.75 20.76
N GLY A 295 3.76 2.36 20.04
CA GLY A 295 5.19 2.25 20.34
C GLY A 295 6.03 3.01 19.32
N ALA A 296 7.35 3.01 19.54
CA ALA A 296 8.31 3.57 18.60
C ALA A 296 9.68 2.90 18.78
N PHE A 297 10.49 2.94 17.75
CA PHE A 297 11.88 2.49 17.76
C PHE A 297 12.76 3.54 17.09
N GLY A 298 13.65 4.16 17.86
CA GLY A 298 14.61 5.13 17.34
C GLY A 298 15.72 4.42 16.59
N THR A 299 15.98 4.83 15.36
CA THR A 299 17.12 4.35 14.55
C THR A 299 18.25 5.38 14.58
N LEU A 300 19.50 4.92 14.43
CA LEU A 300 20.66 5.82 14.37
C LEU A 300 20.71 6.62 13.06
N ARG A 301 20.13 6.07 11.99
CA ARG A 301 20.03 6.68 10.66
C ARG A 301 18.57 6.73 10.23
N PRO A 302 18.18 7.66 9.35
CA PRO A 302 16.78 7.82 8.97
C PRO A 302 16.16 6.51 8.44
N ALA A 303 14.97 6.16 8.92
CA ALA A 303 14.17 5.06 8.38
C ALA A 303 13.59 5.46 7.01
N ARG A 304 13.78 4.60 6.01
CA ARG A 304 13.45 4.86 4.61
C ARG A 304 12.34 3.96 4.09
N ASP A 305 12.33 2.69 4.48
CA ASP A 305 11.28 1.73 4.15
C ASP A 305 11.07 0.78 5.33
N VAL A 306 9.88 0.19 5.41
CA VAL A 306 9.51 -0.73 6.48
C VAL A 306 8.64 -1.86 5.94
N ALA A 307 8.85 -3.06 6.45
CA ALA A 307 7.98 -4.20 6.18
C ALA A 307 7.74 -5.00 7.46
N ALA A 308 6.50 -5.39 7.73
CA ALA A 308 6.13 -6.14 8.91
C ALA A 308 5.29 -7.38 8.55
N HIS A 309 5.60 -8.52 9.16
CA HIS A 309 4.80 -9.74 9.04
C HIS A 309 5.05 -10.64 10.25
N ASP A 310 3.98 -11.08 10.92
CA ASP A 310 4.04 -11.99 12.08
C ASP A 310 5.02 -11.54 13.19
N GLY A 311 5.05 -10.22 13.46
CA GLY A 311 5.93 -9.63 14.47
C GLY A 311 7.39 -9.44 14.07
N LEU A 312 7.82 -9.91 12.90
CA LEU A 312 9.12 -9.56 12.31
C LEU A 312 9.00 -8.24 11.55
N VAL A 313 9.89 -7.29 11.81
CA VAL A 313 9.88 -5.95 11.21
C VAL A 313 11.23 -5.64 10.58
N LEU A 314 11.26 -5.47 9.26
CA LEU A 314 12.43 -5.04 8.50
C LEU A 314 12.39 -3.52 8.33
N VAL A 315 13.52 -2.86 8.55
CA VAL A 315 13.63 -1.40 8.42
C VAL A 315 14.84 -1.06 7.57
N VAL A 316 14.62 -0.46 6.40
CA VAL A 316 15.72 0.13 5.64
C VAL A 316 16.14 1.43 6.31
N VAL A 317 17.43 1.58 6.63
CA VAL A 317 17.97 2.81 7.22
C VAL A 317 19.15 3.36 6.42
N GLY A 318 19.25 4.68 6.31
CA GLY A 318 20.39 5.37 5.67
C GLY A 318 20.25 6.88 5.55
N ASP A 319 21.37 7.56 5.39
CA ASP A 319 21.48 9.02 5.51
C ASP A 319 20.99 9.73 4.24
N SER A 320 21.21 9.11 3.09
CA SER A 320 20.82 9.66 1.80
C SER A 320 19.29 9.69 1.60
N GLU A 321 18.72 10.84 1.24
CA GLU A 321 17.31 10.92 0.79
C GLU A 321 17.11 10.22 -0.55
N ARG A 322 18.11 10.32 -1.43
CA ARG A 322 18.19 9.56 -2.67
C ARG A 322 18.66 8.14 -2.39
N GLU A 323 18.27 7.21 -3.23
CA GLU A 323 18.77 5.83 -3.19
C GLU A 323 20.31 5.84 -3.18
N GLY A 324 20.90 5.00 -2.33
CA GLY A 324 22.32 5.10 -2.02
C GLY A 324 22.90 3.81 -1.45
N GLU A 325 24.18 3.58 -1.75
CA GLU A 325 24.97 2.43 -1.31
C GLU A 325 25.15 2.36 0.23
N ASP A 326 24.81 3.43 0.95
CA ASP A 326 24.96 3.51 2.41
C ASP A 326 23.85 2.78 3.18
N ARG A 327 22.78 2.38 2.50
CA ARG A 327 21.59 1.82 3.13
C ARG A 327 21.70 0.32 3.39
N HIS A 328 21.22 -0.11 4.54
CA HIS A 328 21.14 -1.51 4.98
C HIS A 328 19.82 -1.74 5.71
N VAL A 329 19.51 -2.99 6.05
CA VAL A 329 18.26 -3.36 6.73
C VAL A 329 18.55 -3.70 8.17
N LEU A 330 17.84 -3.08 9.11
CA LEU A 330 17.72 -3.56 10.49
C LEU A 330 16.58 -4.57 10.58
N ILE A 331 16.79 -5.63 11.33
CA ILE A 331 15.79 -6.66 11.63
C ILE A 331 15.36 -6.47 13.08
N LEU A 332 14.08 -6.19 13.28
CA LEU A 332 13.48 -5.99 14.60
C LEU A 332 12.43 -7.07 14.88
N GLU A 333 12.26 -7.44 16.14
CA GLU A 333 11.16 -8.29 16.62
C GLU A 333 10.23 -7.51 17.53
N ARG A 334 8.93 -7.72 17.35
CA ARG A 334 7.90 -7.31 18.31
C ARG A 334 7.91 -8.24 19.52
N ARG A 335 8.07 -7.66 20.71
CA ARG A 335 7.98 -8.35 22.01
C ARG A 335 6.80 -7.87 22.85
#